data_AF-A0A536UUU0-F1
#
_entry.id   AF-A0A536UUU0-F1
#
_cell.length_a   1.000
_cell.length_b   1.000
_cell.length_c   1.000
_cell.angle_alpha   90.00
_cell.angle_beta   90.00
_cell.angle_gamma   90.00
#
_symmetry.space_group_name_H-M   'P 1'
#
loop_
_entity.id
_entity.type
_entity.pdbx_description
1 polymer ?
#
loop_
_entity_poly.entity_id
_entity_poly.type
_entity_poly.pdbx_seq_one_letter_code
_entity_poly.pdbx_strand_id
1 'polypeptide(L)'
;MPRRICREPLIARVSIERRRVCQWLLLPAAPWWWNRAASAATIASARLWPAQEYTRLILESSSAVSHQMLPMKNPERLVLDLEDIELSSEIAQLGQRVQPSDPYIQAIRVARFKPGVVRL
;
A
#
# COMPACT_ATOMS: atom_id res chain seq x y z
N MET A 1 -31.03 -21.42 78.63
CA MET A 1 -30.50 -20.12 78.15
C MET A 1 -28.98 -20.12 78.25
N PRO A 2 -28.23 -19.46 77.34
CA PRO A 2 -27.21 -20.14 76.52
C PRO A 2 -25.76 -20.03 77.01
N ARG A 3 -24.98 -21.04 76.58
CA ARG A 3 -23.52 -21.19 76.72
C ARG A 3 -22.79 -20.17 75.84
N ARG A 4 -21.76 -19.49 76.39
CA ARG A 4 -20.74 -18.79 75.57
C ARG A 4 -19.46 -19.60 75.60
N ILE A 5 -19.10 -20.16 74.44
CA ILE A 5 -17.77 -20.68 74.17
C ILE A 5 -17.00 -19.53 73.53
N CYS A 6 -15.97 -19.03 74.22
CA CYS A 6 -14.99 -18.14 73.63
C CYS A 6 -13.91 -19.03 73.00
N ARG A 7 -13.73 -18.96 71.68
CA ARG A 7 -12.56 -19.53 71.00
C ARG A 7 -11.88 -18.42 70.20
N GLU A 8 -10.58 -18.34 70.41
CA GLU A 8 -9.64 -17.34 69.91
C GLU A 8 -9.62 -17.26 68.37
N PRO A 9 -9.24 -16.10 67.81
CA PRO A 9 -9.26 -15.88 66.38
C PRO A 9 -8.06 -16.57 65.72
N LEU A 10 -8.30 -17.64 64.98
CA LEU A 10 -7.34 -18.10 63.98
C LEU A 10 -7.38 -17.12 62.81
N ILE A 11 -6.55 -16.07 62.89
CA ILE A 11 -6.28 -15.18 61.76
C ILE A 11 -5.55 -16.01 60.70
N ALA A 12 -6.32 -16.55 59.76
CA ALA A 12 -5.81 -17.13 58.54
C ALA A 12 -5.06 -16.04 57.77
N ARG A 13 -3.73 -16.14 57.76
CA ARG A 13 -2.89 -15.33 56.87
C ARG A 13 -3.18 -15.77 55.43
N VAL A 14 -4.15 -15.13 54.79
CA VAL A 14 -4.43 -15.33 53.37
C VAL A 14 -3.26 -14.75 52.59
N SER A 15 -2.48 -15.64 51.99
CA SER A 15 -1.28 -15.35 51.21
C SER A 15 -1.57 -14.38 50.06
N ILE A 16 -0.97 -13.19 50.13
CA ILE A 16 -0.86 -12.23 49.03
C ILE A 16 0.13 -12.80 48.02
N GLU A 17 -0.26 -13.81 47.24
CA GLU A 17 0.62 -14.34 46.18
C GLU A 17 -0.12 -15.08 45.06
N ARG A 18 -1.33 -14.64 44.71
CA ARG A 18 -2.11 -15.22 43.59
C ARG A 18 -2.66 -14.16 42.63
N ARG A 19 -1.93 -13.06 42.41
CA ARG A 19 -2.28 -12.03 41.41
C ARG A 19 -1.08 -11.60 40.55
N ARG A 20 -0.13 -12.50 40.28
CA ARG A 20 1.06 -12.17 39.47
C ARG A 20 1.43 -13.18 38.39
N VAL A 21 0.66 -14.25 38.19
CA VAL A 21 1.07 -15.36 37.28
C VAL A 21 0.18 -15.50 36.03
N CYS A 22 -0.87 -14.69 35.86
CA CYS A 22 -1.68 -14.68 34.62
C CYS A 22 -1.55 -13.37 33.82
N GLN A 23 -0.38 -12.72 33.83
CA GLN A 23 -0.10 -11.58 32.94
C GLN A 23 0.93 -11.90 31.85
N TRP A 24 1.44 -13.15 31.79
CA TRP A 24 2.50 -13.56 30.85
C TRP A 24 2.06 -14.62 29.82
N LEU A 25 0.76 -14.74 29.54
CA LEU A 25 0.20 -15.59 28.46
C LEU A 25 -0.44 -14.76 27.32
N LEU A 26 0.02 -13.52 27.10
CA LEU A 26 -0.41 -12.65 25.99
C LEU A 26 0.78 -12.16 25.12
N LEU A 27 1.77 -13.02 24.89
CA LEU A 27 2.60 -13.02 23.69
C LEU A 27 2.09 -14.20 22.84
N PRO A 28 1.97 -14.22 21.49
CA PRO A 28 2.25 -13.21 20.46
C PRO A 28 1.25 -13.33 19.26
N ALA A 29 -0.03 -12.96 19.39
CA ALA A 29 -0.99 -13.04 18.26
C ALA A 29 -1.13 -11.73 17.45
N ALA A 30 -0.34 -10.70 17.79
CA ALA A 30 -0.53 -9.34 17.28
C ALA A 30 0.06 -9.00 15.90
N PRO A 31 0.93 -9.78 15.21
CA PRO A 31 1.39 -9.36 13.88
C PRO A 31 0.44 -9.79 12.75
N TRP A 32 -0.55 -10.65 13.01
CA TRP A 32 -1.52 -11.10 12.00
C TRP A 32 -2.69 -10.11 11.81
N TRP A 33 -2.68 -9.03 12.58
CA TRP A 33 -3.70 -7.96 12.57
C TRP A 33 -3.11 -6.68 11.98
N TRP A 34 -1.84 -6.72 11.59
CA TRP A 34 -1.17 -5.63 10.91
C TRP A 34 -1.21 -5.86 9.39
N ASN A 35 -2.39 -6.20 8.87
CA ASN A 35 -2.67 -5.93 7.46
C ASN A 35 -2.66 -4.42 7.31
N ARG A 36 -1.50 -3.83 7.04
CA ARG A 36 -1.45 -2.46 6.54
C ARG A 36 -2.25 -2.49 5.26
N ALA A 37 -3.41 -1.83 5.25
CA ALA A 37 -4.01 -1.41 4.01
C ALA A 37 -2.95 -0.56 3.31
N ALA A 38 -2.25 -1.14 2.34
CA ALA A 38 -1.38 -0.37 1.46
C ALA A 38 -2.32 0.52 0.66
N SER A 39 -2.28 1.83 0.92
CA SER A 39 -2.95 2.78 0.05
C SER A 39 -2.31 2.63 -1.33
N ALA A 40 -3.14 2.44 -2.35
CA ALA A 40 -2.67 2.50 -3.72
C ALA A 40 -1.93 3.82 -3.93
N ALA A 41 -0.78 3.75 -4.60
CA ALA A 41 0.01 4.94 -4.85
C ALA A 41 -0.62 5.76 -5.97
N THR A 42 -0.40 7.06 -5.92
CA THR A 42 -0.92 7.97 -6.93
C THR A 42 0.24 8.58 -7.69
N ILE A 43 0.07 8.74 -9.00
CA ILE A 43 1.01 9.49 -9.83
C ILE A 43 0.78 10.98 -9.57
N ALA A 44 1.75 11.61 -8.92
CA ALA A 44 1.73 13.01 -8.54
C ALA A 44 2.05 13.91 -9.73
N SER A 45 2.95 13.48 -10.63
CA SER A 45 3.28 14.25 -11.83
C SER A 45 3.72 13.36 -12.99
N ALA A 46 3.49 13.83 -14.21
CA ALA A 46 3.93 13.18 -15.44
C ALA A 46 4.55 14.23 -16.38
N ARG A 47 5.80 14.00 -16.80
CA ARG A 47 6.56 14.90 -17.68
C ARG A 47 7.01 14.16 -18.93
N LEU A 48 6.94 14.84 -20.08
CA LEU A 48 7.36 14.33 -21.37
C LEU A 48 8.40 15.28 -21.97
N TRP A 49 9.54 14.74 -22.38
CA TRP A 49 10.64 15.48 -23.00
C TRP A 49 10.95 14.88 -24.37
N PRO A 50 10.41 15.46 -25.46
CA PRO A 50 10.77 15.04 -26.81
C PRO A 50 12.16 15.56 -27.17
N ALA A 51 13.05 14.68 -27.62
CA ALA A 51 14.32 15.03 -28.23
C ALA A 51 14.58 14.14 -29.46
N GLN A 52 15.54 14.54 -30.30
CA GLN A 52 15.81 13.84 -31.55
C GLN A 52 16.46 12.47 -31.33
N GLU A 53 17.19 12.31 -30.22
CA GLU A 53 17.90 11.08 -29.84
C GLU A 53 17.06 10.12 -28.98
N TYR A 54 16.12 10.64 -28.18
CA TYR A 54 15.18 9.87 -27.37
C TYR A 54 14.04 10.75 -26.87
N THR A 55 12.88 10.14 -26.62
CA THR A 55 11.81 10.77 -25.83
C THR A 55 11.84 10.24 -24.40
N ARG A 56 11.86 11.14 -23.41
CA ARG A 56 11.87 10.76 -21.99
C ARG A 56 10.51 11.03 -21.35
N LEU A 57 9.91 9.96 -20.83
CA LEU A 57 8.72 10.01 -19.97
C LEU A 57 9.14 9.82 -18.51
N ILE A 58 8.76 10.77 -17.64
CA ILE A 58 9.02 10.71 -16.20
C ILE A 58 7.68 10.68 -15.48
N LEU A 59 7.46 9.66 -14.67
CA LEU A 59 6.30 9.52 -13.80
C LEU A 59 6.77 9.62 -12.36
N GLU A 60 6.29 10.62 -11.63
CA GLU A 60 6.59 10.82 -10.22
C GLU A 60 5.42 10.31 -9.38
N SER A 61 5.73 9.43 -8.42
CA SER A 61 4.75 8.75 -7.56
C SER A 61 5.03 9.03 -6.08
N SER A 62 4.00 8.89 -5.25
CA SER A 62 4.13 9.03 -3.79
C SER A 62 4.88 7.89 -3.11
N SER A 63 5.02 6.74 -3.76
CA SER A 63 5.76 5.57 -3.29
C SER A 63 6.41 4.84 -4.46
N ALA A 64 7.26 3.85 -4.17
CA ALA A 64 7.86 3.00 -5.19
C ALA A 64 6.78 2.32 -6.06
N VAL A 65 7.02 2.27 -7.37
CA VAL A 65 6.08 1.72 -8.37
C VAL A 65 6.68 0.50 -9.02
N SER A 66 5.99 -0.64 -8.86
CA SER A 66 6.25 -1.84 -9.65
C SER A 66 5.69 -1.64 -11.05
N HIS A 67 6.48 -1.97 -12.07
CA HIS A 67 6.07 -1.77 -13.45
C HIS A 67 6.54 -2.90 -14.38
N GLN A 68 5.79 -3.10 -15.46
CA GLN A 68 6.12 -4.04 -16.52
C GLN A 68 6.08 -3.35 -17.88
N MET A 69 7.11 -3.57 -18.70
CA MET A 69 7.17 -3.05 -20.07
C MET A 69 7.08 -4.19 -21.09
N LEU A 70 6.17 -4.04 -22.05
CA LEU A 70 5.90 -5.05 -23.06
C LEU A 70 5.83 -4.41 -24.45
N PRO A 71 6.77 -4.70 -25.36
CA PRO A 71 6.66 -4.28 -26.75
C PRO A 71 5.59 -5.13 -27.46
N MET A 72 4.74 -4.48 -28.27
CA MET A 72 3.75 -5.13 -29.13
C MET A 72 3.96 -4.74 -30.58
N LYS A 73 3.62 -5.66 -31.49
CA LYS A 73 3.60 -5.44 -32.93
C LYS A 73 2.17 -5.26 -33.44
N ASN A 74 2.05 -4.66 -34.62
CA ASN A 74 0.79 -4.46 -35.37
C ASN A 74 -0.30 -3.68 -34.59
N PRO A 75 -0.17 -2.36 -34.41
CA PRO A 75 0.97 -1.48 -34.74
C PRO A 75 2.10 -1.58 -33.69
N GLU A 76 3.28 -1.03 -34.00
CA GLU A 76 4.38 -0.95 -33.02
C GLU A 76 3.97 -0.04 -31.85
N ARG A 77 3.95 -0.60 -30.64
CA ARG A 77 3.63 0.14 -29.42
C ARG A 77 4.36 -0.47 -28.22
N LEU A 78 4.71 0.38 -27.27
CA LEU A 78 5.22 -0.02 -25.95
C LEU A 78 4.07 0.07 -24.95
N VAL A 79 3.81 -1.02 -24.24
CA VAL A 79 2.83 -1.05 -23.15
C VAL A 79 3.57 -0.96 -21.83
N LEU A 80 3.14 -0.04 -20.96
CA LEU A 80 3.67 0.12 -19.62
C LEU A 80 2.55 -0.13 -18.60
N ASP A 81 2.66 -1.21 -17.86
CA ASP A 81 1.78 -1.51 -16.74
C ASP A 81 2.40 -0.99 -15.45
N LEU A 82 1.60 -0.27 -14.68
CA LEU A 82 1.95 0.22 -13.34
C LEU A 82 1.06 -0.48 -12.32
N GLU A 83 1.66 -1.20 -11.39
CA GLU A 83 0.98 -1.97 -10.35
C GLU A 83 0.79 -1.15 -9.06
N ASP A 84 -0.26 -1.47 -8.32
CA ASP A 84 -0.73 -0.77 -7.12
C ASP A 84 -0.90 0.74 -7.30
N ILE A 85 -1.24 1.16 -8.53
CA ILE A 85 -1.52 2.56 -8.89
C ILE A 85 -3.01 2.80 -9.11
N GLU A 86 -3.50 3.90 -8.55
CA GLU A 86 -4.81 4.44 -8.89
C GLU A 86 -4.73 5.46 -10.03
N LEU A 87 -5.71 5.39 -10.93
CA LEU A 87 -5.81 6.31 -12.07
C LEU A 87 -6.14 7.73 -11.58
N SER A 88 -5.16 8.64 -11.66
CA SER A 88 -5.30 10.06 -11.35
C SER A 88 -5.61 10.91 -12.59
N SER A 89 -6.10 12.13 -12.38
CA SER A 89 -6.29 13.11 -13.48
C SER A 89 -4.98 13.38 -14.22
N GLU A 90 -3.87 13.43 -13.49
CA GLU A 90 -2.56 13.82 -14.00
C GLU A 90 -2.03 12.84 -15.03
N ILE A 91 -2.12 11.54 -14.72
CA ILE A 91 -1.73 10.52 -15.69
C ILE A 91 -2.77 10.35 -16.79
N ALA A 92 -4.06 10.50 -16.49
CA ALA A 92 -5.11 10.43 -17.51
C ALA A 92 -4.98 11.51 -18.60
N GLN A 93 -4.48 12.70 -18.23
CA GLN A 93 -4.24 13.81 -19.15
C GLN A 93 -2.90 13.72 -19.90
N LEU A 94 -2.03 12.76 -19.59
CA LEU A 94 -0.71 12.63 -20.20
C LEU A 94 -0.77 12.56 -21.74
N GLY A 95 -1.77 11.87 -22.29
CA GLY A 95 -1.97 11.76 -23.75
C GLY A 95 -2.18 13.10 -24.45
N GLN A 96 -2.69 14.12 -23.74
CA GLN A 96 -2.91 15.47 -24.30
C GLN A 96 -1.62 16.30 -24.34
N ARG A 97 -0.58 15.89 -23.61
CA ARG A 97 0.72 16.58 -23.53
C ARG A 97 1.70 16.10 -24.61
N VAL A 98 1.33 15.09 -25.39
CA VAL A 98 2.12 14.58 -26.50
C VAL A 98 2.13 15.63 -27.62
N GLN A 99 3.33 16.04 -28.03
CA GLN A 99 3.50 17.03 -29.09
C GLN A 99 3.43 16.32 -30.45
N PRO A 100 2.75 16.90 -31.46
CA PRO A 100 2.74 16.33 -32.82
C PRO A 100 4.12 16.23 -33.48
N SER A 101 5.10 16.97 -32.97
CA SER A 101 6.49 16.99 -33.45
C SER A 101 7.40 15.97 -32.76
N ASP A 102 6.89 15.15 -31.85
CA ASP A 102 7.69 14.09 -31.21
C ASP A 102 8.07 13.01 -32.25
N PRO A 103 9.38 12.72 -32.43
CA PRO A 103 9.83 11.78 -33.46
C PRO A 103 9.55 10.31 -33.12
N TYR A 104 9.26 9.96 -31.86
CA TYR A 104 9.13 8.58 -31.38
C TYR A 104 7.72 8.22 -30.91
N ILE A 105 7.00 9.16 -30.28
CA ILE A 105 5.70 8.91 -29.66
C ILE A 105 4.60 9.61 -30.45
N GLN A 106 3.79 8.83 -31.16
CA GLN A 106 2.63 9.36 -31.90
C GLN A 106 1.47 9.73 -30.96
N ALA A 107 1.20 8.88 -29.96
CA ALA A 107 0.12 9.07 -29.00
C ALA A 107 0.37 8.23 -27.75
N ILE A 108 -0.13 8.70 -26.60
CA ILE A 108 -0.19 7.95 -25.35
C ILE A 108 -1.65 7.75 -24.98
N ARG A 109 -2.02 6.53 -24.60
CA ARG A 109 -3.35 6.20 -24.09
C ARG A 109 -3.19 5.77 -22.65
N VAL A 110 -4.14 6.08 -21.80
CA VAL A 110 -4.08 5.69 -20.39
C VAL A 110 -5.43 5.11 -20.01
N ALA A 111 -5.41 3.93 -19.42
CA ALA A 111 -6.62 3.27 -18.95
C ALA A 111 -6.34 2.40 -17.73
N ARG A 112 -7.37 2.16 -16.92
CA ARG A 112 -7.34 1.11 -15.91
C ARG A 112 -7.43 -0.24 -16.63
N PHE A 113 -6.38 -1.04 -16.56
CA PHE A 113 -6.37 -2.38 -17.18
C PHE A 113 -7.05 -3.41 -16.27
N LYS A 114 -6.74 -3.36 -14.96
CA LYS A 114 -7.29 -4.21 -13.91
C LYS A 114 -7.41 -3.39 -12.61
N PRO A 115 -8.14 -3.86 -11.57
CA PRO A 115 -8.07 -3.25 -10.26
C PRO A 115 -6.61 -3.16 -9.78
N GLY A 116 -6.17 -1.96 -9.39
CA GLY A 116 -4.78 -1.69 -8.98
C GLY A 116 -3.75 -1.61 -10.11
N VAL A 117 -4.14 -1.80 -11.39
CA VAL A 117 -3.20 -1.72 -12.51
C VAL A 117 -3.63 -0.65 -13.51
N VAL A 118 -2.79 0.36 -13.69
CA VAL A 118 -2.92 1.37 -14.75
C VAL A 118 -1.99 1.01 -15.90
N ARG A 119 -2.54 1.00 -17.11
CA ARG A 119 -1.80 0.72 -18.33
C ARG A 119 -1.69 1.97 -19.19
N LEU A 120 -0.47 2.21 -19.68
CA LEU A 120 -0.14 3.20 -20.70
C LEU A 120 0.22 2.51 -22.03
#